data_AF-A0A966IRK9-F1
#
_entry.id   AF-A0A966IRK9-F1
#
_cell.length_a   1.000
_cell.length_b   1.000
_cell.length_c   1.000
_cell.angle_alpha   90.00
_cell.angle_beta   90.00
_cell.angle_gamma   90.00
#
_symmetry.space_group_name_H-M   'P 1'
#
loop_
_entity.id
_entity.type
_entity.pdbx_description
1 polymer ?
#
loop_
_entity_poly.entity_id
_entity_poly.type
_entity_poly.pdbx_seq_one_letter_code
_entity_poly.pdbx_strand_id
1 'polypeptide(L)'
;MKSLLTNSQRIIIKVGSSLVTNHGEGLDQKAIASWVEQIAHLVKSGKEIVLVTSGAVAEGMQRLGWKTRPTLINELQAAAAIGQMGLVQIYEKNFSQHALKAAQILLTHDDLADR
;
A
#
# COMPACT_ATOMS: atom_id res chain seq x y z
N MET A 1 -22.48 -18.31 8.09
CA MET A 1 -22.56 -17.86 6.68
C MET A 1 -21.15 -17.97 6.09
N LYS A 2 -20.93 -18.66 4.96
CA LYS A 2 -19.60 -18.74 4.34
C LYS A 2 -19.32 -17.45 3.57
N SER A 3 -18.12 -16.89 3.72
CA SER A 3 -17.71 -15.67 3.01
C SER A 3 -17.57 -15.94 1.52
N LEU A 4 -17.96 -14.98 0.68
CA LEU A 4 -17.73 -15.03 -0.78
C LEU A 4 -16.24 -15.17 -1.12
N LEU A 5 -15.36 -14.62 -0.26
CA LEU A 5 -13.91 -14.65 -0.44
C LEU A 5 -13.34 -16.07 -0.47
N THR A 6 -13.99 -17.04 0.16
CA THR A 6 -13.53 -18.44 0.16
C THR A 6 -13.44 -18.99 -1.26
N ASN A 7 -14.42 -18.65 -2.11
CA ASN A 7 -14.53 -19.15 -3.48
C ASN A 7 -13.93 -18.21 -4.54
N SER A 8 -13.53 -17.00 -4.18
CA SER A 8 -12.90 -16.05 -5.11
C SER A 8 -11.46 -16.44 -5.41
N GLN A 9 -11.08 -16.55 -6.68
CA GLN A 9 -9.70 -16.85 -7.09
C GLN A 9 -8.80 -15.61 -7.06
N ARG A 10 -9.30 -14.50 -7.63
CA ARG A 10 -8.61 -13.21 -7.69
C ARG A 10 -9.24 -12.21 -6.74
N ILE A 11 -8.42 -11.56 -5.92
CA ILE A 11 -8.89 -10.65 -4.87
C ILE A 11 -8.08 -9.35 -4.95
N ILE A 12 -8.80 -8.23 -5.03
CA ILE A 12 -8.22 -6.90 -4.86
C ILE A 12 -8.40 -6.51 -3.40
N ILE A 13 -7.28 -6.33 -2.70
CA ILE A 13 -7.27 -5.90 -1.30
C ILE A 13 -6.94 -4.42 -1.29
N LYS A 14 -7.88 -3.60 -0.80
CA LYS A 14 -7.64 -2.17 -0.61
C LYS A 14 -7.41 -1.86 0.86
N VAL A 15 -6.25 -1.28 1.18
CA VAL A 15 -5.93 -0.83 2.54
C VAL A 15 -5.92 0.70 2.57
N GLY A 16 -6.76 1.29 3.42
CA GLY A 16 -6.90 2.74 3.55
C GLY A 16 -5.82 3.37 4.42
N SER A 17 -5.62 4.69 4.26
CA SER A 17 -4.57 5.45 4.96
C SER A 17 -4.55 5.21 6.47
N SER A 18 -5.72 5.23 7.14
CA SER A 18 -5.82 5.04 8.60
C SER A 18 -5.30 3.70 9.11
N LEU A 19 -5.18 2.69 8.24
CA LEU A 19 -4.71 1.34 8.59
C LEU A 19 -3.23 1.10 8.26
N VAL A 20 -2.59 2.04 7.56
CA VAL A 20 -1.18 1.95 7.13
C VAL A 20 -0.32 3.06 7.71
N THR A 21 -0.90 4.04 8.39
CA THR A 21 -0.19 5.19 8.95
C THR A 21 -0.27 5.22 10.48
N ASN A 22 0.82 5.58 11.14
CA ASN A 22 0.91 5.67 12.59
C ASN A 22 0.60 7.09 13.09
N HIS A 23 -0.66 7.54 12.95
CA HIS A 23 -1.17 8.80 13.52
C HIS A 23 -0.31 10.07 13.33
N GLY A 24 0.42 10.19 12.22
CA GLY A 24 1.31 11.33 11.92
C GLY A 24 2.80 11.01 11.99
N GLU A 25 3.19 9.81 12.43
CA GLU A 25 4.57 9.34 12.47
C GLU A 25 4.97 8.52 11.23
N GLY A 26 4.34 8.79 10.09
CA GLY A 26 4.56 8.05 8.84
C GLY A 26 3.85 6.70 8.81
N LEU A 27 4.51 5.67 8.26
CA LEU A 27 3.92 4.34 8.08
C LEU A 27 3.95 3.47 9.34
N ASP A 28 2.87 2.75 9.59
CA ASP A 28 2.81 1.71 10.62
C ASP A 28 3.42 0.41 10.08
N GLN A 29 4.69 0.19 10.40
CA GLN A 29 5.42 -0.98 9.94
C GLN A 29 4.85 -2.30 10.48
N LYS A 30 4.28 -2.30 11.70
CA LYS A 30 3.72 -3.51 12.31
C LYS A 30 2.42 -3.90 11.63
N ALA A 31 1.56 -2.92 11.36
CA ALA A 31 0.34 -3.15 10.59
C ALA A 31 0.67 -3.67 9.19
N ILE A 32 1.61 -3.03 8.48
CA ILE A 32 2.05 -3.46 7.14
C ILE A 32 2.59 -4.90 7.15
N ALA A 33 3.44 -5.26 8.11
CA ALA A 33 3.94 -6.62 8.25
C ALA A 33 2.80 -7.64 8.44
N SER A 34 1.83 -7.33 9.30
CA SER A 34 0.66 -8.20 9.51
C SER A 34 -0.21 -8.36 8.26
N TRP A 35 -0.40 -7.28 7.49
CA TRP A 35 -1.13 -7.36 6.22
C TRP A 35 -0.39 -8.22 5.20
N VAL A 36 0.93 -8.07 5.11
CA VAL A 36 1.77 -8.84 4.20
C VAL A 36 1.75 -10.33 4.58
N GLU A 37 1.81 -10.67 5.87
CA GLU A 37 1.72 -12.06 6.32
C GLU A 37 0.39 -12.72 5.89
N GLN A 38 -0.73 -12.02 6.08
CA GLN A 38 -2.04 -12.50 5.67
C GLN A 38 -2.15 -12.65 4.14
N ILE A 39 -1.64 -11.68 3.37
CA ILE A 39 -1.57 -11.77 1.92
C ILE A 39 -0.70 -12.95 1.48
N ALA A 40 0.44 -13.16 2.14
CA ALA A 40 1.34 -14.26 1.81
C ALA A 40 0.67 -15.62 2.05
N HIS A 41 -0.13 -15.76 3.10
CA HIS A 41 -0.93 -16.96 3.33
C HIS A 41 -1.93 -17.20 2.19
N LEU A 42 -2.65 -16.15 1.76
CA LEU A 42 -3.59 -16.26 0.63
C LEU A 42 -2.88 -16.66 -0.66
N VAL A 43 -1.76 -16.03 -0.99
CA VAL A 43 -0.97 -16.37 -2.19
C VAL A 43 -0.48 -17.82 -2.14
N LYS A 44 0.03 -18.28 -1.00
CA LYS A 44 0.49 -19.67 -0.81
C LYS A 44 -0.65 -20.69 -0.89
N SER A 45 -1.88 -20.28 -0.58
CA SER A 45 -3.08 -21.11 -0.82
C SER A 45 -3.57 -21.10 -2.28
N GLY A 46 -2.85 -20.46 -3.19
CA GLY A 46 -3.14 -20.41 -4.62
C GLY A 46 -4.01 -19.23 -5.05
N LYS A 47 -4.28 -18.23 -4.19
CA LYS A 47 -5.06 -17.04 -4.56
C LYS A 47 -4.21 -16.02 -5.30
N GLU A 48 -4.83 -15.28 -6.20
CA GLU A 48 -4.21 -14.16 -6.92
C GLU A 48 -4.56 -12.84 -6.24
N ILE A 49 -3.55 -12.10 -5.78
CA ILE A 49 -3.77 -10.88 -4.99
C ILE A 49 -3.24 -9.66 -5.73
N VAL A 50 -4.08 -8.62 -5.81
CA VAL A 50 -3.67 -7.25 -6.14
C VAL A 50 -3.86 -6.38 -4.89
N LEU A 51 -2.81 -5.68 -4.48
CA LEU A 51 -2.86 -4.76 -3.34
C LEU A 51 -3.01 -3.33 -3.85
N VAL A 52 -4.02 -2.63 -3.36
CA VAL A 52 -4.21 -1.18 -3.52
C VAL A 52 -4.03 -0.53 -2.16
N THR A 53 -2.95 0.21 -1.95
CA THR A 53 -2.62 0.76 -0.64
C THR A 53 -2.45 2.27 -0.69
N SER A 54 -2.84 2.93 0.39
CA SER A 54 -2.62 4.36 0.61
C SER A 54 -1.30 4.59 1.36
N GLY A 55 -1.07 5.79 1.92
CA GLY A 55 0.04 6.04 2.84
C GLY A 55 1.24 6.81 2.27
N ALA A 56 1.36 6.92 0.94
CA ALA A 56 2.49 7.62 0.31
C ALA A 56 2.65 9.07 0.80
N VAL A 57 1.57 9.85 0.87
CA VAL A 57 1.65 11.24 1.39
C VAL A 57 2.10 11.28 2.85
N ALA A 58 1.65 10.35 3.70
CA ALA A 58 2.03 10.34 5.11
C ALA A 58 3.50 9.97 5.32
N GLU A 59 4.00 8.98 4.58
CA GLU A 59 5.43 8.65 4.52
C GLU A 59 6.26 9.85 4.03
N GLY A 60 5.78 10.53 2.98
CA GLY A 60 6.43 11.72 2.45
C GLY A 60 6.51 12.85 3.46
N MET A 61 5.41 13.13 4.15
CA MET A 61 5.36 14.11 5.23
C MET A 61 6.38 13.80 6.33
N GLN A 62 6.46 12.54 6.76
CA GLN A 62 7.46 12.12 7.77
C GLN A 62 8.89 12.38 7.28
N ARG A 63 9.21 11.98 6.04
CA ARG A 63 10.54 12.19 5.43
C ARG A 63 10.91 13.67 5.27
N LEU A 64 9.92 14.51 5.00
CA LEU A 64 10.07 15.96 4.88
C LEU A 64 10.03 16.69 6.23
N GLY A 65 9.78 15.99 7.34
CA GLY A 65 9.62 16.60 8.66
C GLY A 65 8.35 17.44 8.82
N TRP A 66 7.34 17.24 7.97
CA TRP A 66 6.08 17.98 8.00
C TRP A 66 5.11 17.38 9.03
N LYS A 67 4.75 18.19 10.03
CA LYS A 67 3.81 17.80 11.10
C LYS A 67 2.35 17.99 10.72
N THR A 68 2.08 18.89 9.78
CA THR A 68 0.72 19.24 9.33
C THR A 68 0.58 18.85 7.88
N ARG A 69 -0.56 18.23 7.53
CA ARG A 69 -0.85 17.86 6.16
C ARG A 69 -0.97 19.12 5.30
N PRO A 70 -0.21 19.25 4.20
CA PRO A 70 -0.33 20.39 3.32
C PRO A 70 -1.68 20.41 2.61
N THR A 71 -2.14 21.59 2.23
CA THR A 71 -3.38 21.79 1.46
C THR A 71 -3.10 22.10 -0.01
N LEU A 72 -1.90 22.59 -0.33
CA LEU A 72 -1.50 22.89 -1.70
C LEU A 72 -1.24 21.59 -2.48
N ILE A 73 -1.75 21.52 -3.70
CA ILE A 73 -1.70 20.31 -4.53
C ILE A 73 -0.27 19.89 -4.87
N ASN A 74 0.60 20.85 -5.17
CA ASN A 74 2.01 20.62 -5.48
C ASN A 74 2.78 20.06 -4.27
N GLU A 75 2.49 20.54 -3.06
CA GLU A 75 3.09 20.00 -1.83
C GLU A 75 2.60 18.57 -1.55
N LEU A 76 1.30 18.31 -1.74
CA LEU A 76 0.74 16.96 -1.63
C LEU A 76 1.38 15.99 -2.64
N GLN A 77 1.56 16.42 -3.88
CA GLN A 77 2.22 15.63 -4.93
C GLN A 77 3.70 15.38 -4.61
N ALA A 78 4.42 16.39 -4.12
CA ALA A 78 5.80 16.24 -3.69
C ALA A 78 5.94 15.23 -2.55
N ALA A 79 5.09 15.34 -1.52
CA ALA A 79 5.05 14.35 -0.44
C ALA A 79 4.70 12.95 -0.96
N ALA A 80 3.71 12.82 -1.85
CA ALA A 80 3.34 11.54 -2.44
C ALA A 80 4.53 10.91 -3.20
N ALA A 81 5.23 11.67 -4.03
CA ALA A 81 6.37 11.18 -4.81
C ALA A 81 7.52 10.68 -3.90
N ILE A 82 7.87 11.46 -2.88
CA ILE A 82 8.93 11.11 -1.92
C ILE A 82 8.53 9.89 -1.09
N GLY A 83 7.31 9.86 -0.59
CA GLY A 83 6.85 8.79 0.28
C GLY A 83 6.52 7.49 -0.46
N GLN A 84 6.19 7.55 -1.76
CA GLN A 84 5.95 6.37 -2.57
C GLN A 84 7.15 5.42 -2.58
N MET A 85 8.37 5.95 -2.62
CA MET A 85 9.59 5.14 -2.57
C MET A 85 9.68 4.33 -1.26
N GLY A 86 9.34 4.97 -0.13
CA GLY A 86 9.31 4.32 1.18
C GLY A 86 8.23 3.26 1.30
N LEU A 87 7.03 3.58 0.81
CA LEU A 87 5.90 2.66 0.79
C LEU A 87 6.23 1.40 -0.02
N VAL A 88 6.81 1.55 -1.20
CA VAL A 88 7.21 0.40 -2.04
C VAL A 88 8.30 -0.42 -1.36
N GLN A 89 9.32 0.24 -0.81
CA GLN A 89 10.43 -0.43 -0.13
C GLN A 89 9.96 -1.25 1.07
N ILE A 90 9.04 -0.72 1.90
CA ILE A 90 8.55 -1.46 3.06
C ILE A 90 7.73 -2.68 2.65
N TYR A 91 6.87 -2.56 1.64
CA TYR A 91 6.11 -3.71 1.14
C TYR A 91 7.04 -4.75 0.51
N GLU A 92 8.00 -4.35 -0.34
CA GLU A 92 8.97 -5.25 -0.96
C GLU A 92 9.78 -6.01 0.09
N LYS A 93 10.30 -5.31 1.11
CA LYS A 93 11.03 -5.91 2.23
C LYS A 93 10.19 -6.94 2.99
N ASN A 94 8.92 -6.65 3.26
CA ASN A 94 8.07 -7.59 4.00
C ASN A 94 7.65 -8.78 3.10
N PHE A 95 7.34 -8.56 1.83
CA PHE A 95 6.98 -9.65 0.91
C PHE A 95 8.16 -10.61 0.66
N SER A 96 9.38 -10.09 0.56
CA SER A 96 10.57 -10.91 0.34
C SER A 96 10.86 -11.86 1.50
N GLN A 97 10.50 -11.51 2.74
CA GLN A 97 10.57 -12.42 3.90
C GLN A 97 9.68 -13.66 3.74
N HIS A 98 8.64 -13.59 2.91
CA HIS A 98 7.78 -14.72 2.58
C HIS A 98 8.11 -15.37 1.23
N ALA A 99 9.28 -15.04 0.64
CA ALA A 99 9.70 -15.43 -0.70
C ALA A 99 8.74 -14.99 -1.82
N LEU A 100 8.04 -13.87 -1.62
CA LEU A 100 7.16 -13.26 -2.61
C LEU A 100 7.80 -12.02 -3.20
N LYS A 101 7.54 -11.78 -4.49
CA LYS A 101 7.96 -10.56 -5.20
C LYS A 101 6.76 -9.65 -5.36
N ALA A 102 6.97 -8.35 -5.13
CA ALA A 102 5.99 -7.32 -5.43
C ALA A 102 6.45 -6.49 -6.63
N ALA A 103 5.51 -5.95 -7.39
CA ALA A 103 5.77 -5.00 -8.46
C ALA A 103 4.97 -3.73 -8.20
N GLN A 104 5.61 -2.58 -8.34
CA GLN A 104 4.93 -1.30 -8.25
C GLN A 104 4.22 -1.01 -9.57
N ILE A 105 2.96 -0.58 -9.47
CA ILE A 105 2.17 -0.05 -10.59
C ILE A 105 1.57 1.28 -10.14
N LEU A 106 1.72 2.31 -10.98
CA LEU A 106 1.09 3.61 -10.81
C LEU A 106 0.17 3.82 -12.01
N LEU A 107 -1.11 4.06 -11.75
CA LEU A 107 -2.13 4.29 -12.77
C LEU A 107 -3.05 5.40 -12.31
N THR A 108 -3.58 6.11 -13.28
CA THR A 108 -4.64 7.09 -13.18
C THR A 108 -5.89 6.56 -13.87
N HIS A 109 -6.99 7.32 -13.78
CA HIS A 109 -8.19 6.98 -14.53
C HIS A 109 -7.97 7.08 -16.04
N ASP A 110 -7.16 8.05 -16.48
CA ASP A 110 -6.90 8.33 -17.90
C ASP A 110 -6.14 7.18 -18.57
N ASP A 111 -5.25 6.50 -17.85
CA ASP A 111 -4.54 5.30 -18.35
C ASP A 111 -5.47 4.13 -18.70
N LEU A 112 -6.71 4.14 -18.21
CA LEU A 112 -7.71 3.10 -18.45
C LEU A 112 -8.84 3.56 -19.38
N ALA A 113 -8.84 4.84 -19.76
CA ALA A 113 -9.87 5.44 -20.59
C ALA A 113 -9.65 5.14 -22.09
N ASP A 114 -8.40 4.89 -22.50
CA ASP A 114 -8.05 4.48 -23.87
C ASP A 114 -8.05 2.95 -23.99
N ARG A 115 -8.68 2.41 -25.03
CA ARG A 115 -8.93 0.97 -25.23
C ARG A 115 -8.40 0.46 -26.56
#